data_AF-A0AAD7LKE6-F1
#
_entry.id   AF-A0AAD7LKE6-F1
#
_cell.length_a   1.000
_cell.length_b   1.000
_cell.length_c   1.000
_cell.angle_alpha   90.00
_cell.angle_beta   90.00
_cell.angle_gamma   90.00
#
_symmetry.space_group_name_H-M   'P 1'
#
loop_
_entity.id
_entity.type
_entity.pdbx_description
1 polymer ?
#
loop_
_entity_poly.entity_id
_entity_poly.type
_entity_poly.pdbx_seq_one_letter_code
_entity_poly.pdbx_strand_id
1 'polypeptide(L)'
;MLPFKKMSFFTDKKEIQKAATALGYVAHAVSLIGSYLKVPLRYPLRFSGSHSYIIDYAPSIELDSSDFSVTSYRNTKNMEFPLFLEGQDTTRAAYAVFLLNKDLEQQLNFIGVKSLGPRHVLANLRELLRTIQAPAYVDM
;
A
#
# COMPACT_ATOMS: atom_id res chain seq x y z
N MET A 1 35.53 -26.11 -14.76
CA MET A 1 34.13 -25.79 -14.40
C MET A 1 34.17 -24.80 -13.25
N LEU A 2 33.84 -23.52 -13.49
CA LEU A 2 33.68 -22.54 -12.42
C LEU A 2 32.33 -22.79 -11.72
N PRO A 3 32.25 -22.71 -10.38
CA PRO A 3 30.98 -22.87 -9.70
C PRO A 3 30.10 -21.68 -10.05
N PHE A 4 28.89 -21.96 -10.56
CA PHE A 4 27.83 -20.97 -10.67
C PHE A 4 27.52 -20.46 -9.26
N LYS A 5 28.02 -19.25 -8.94
CA LYS A 5 27.64 -18.51 -7.74
C LYS A 5 26.14 -18.26 -7.85
N LYS A 6 25.34 -19.04 -7.13
CA LYS A 6 23.91 -18.83 -6.96
C LYS A 6 23.76 -17.45 -6.32
N MET A 7 23.52 -16.43 -7.14
CA MET A 7 23.22 -15.09 -6.66
C MET A 7 21.84 -15.17 -6.01
N SER A 8 21.79 -15.47 -4.72
CA SER A 8 20.54 -15.44 -3.99
C SER A 8 20.20 -13.97 -3.74
N PHE A 9 19.55 -13.35 -4.71
CA PHE A 9 19.14 -11.94 -4.70
C PHE A 9 18.11 -11.60 -3.59
N PHE A 10 17.67 -12.59 -2.80
CA PHE A 10 16.53 -12.45 -1.87
C PHE A 10 16.76 -13.03 -0.46
N THR A 11 18.01 -13.18 0.01
CA THR A 11 18.26 -13.99 1.23
C THR A 11 18.73 -13.18 2.43
N ASP A 12 18.95 -11.87 2.31
CA ASP A 12 19.26 -11.08 3.50
C ASP A 12 17.96 -10.67 4.22
N LYS A 13 17.63 -11.40 5.29
CA LYS A 13 16.52 -11.09 6.19
C LYS A 13 16.53 -9.63 6.64
N LYS A 14 17.73 -9.03 6.79
CA LYS A 14 17.89 -7.63 7.17
C LYS A 14 17.40 -6.68 6.08
N GLU A 15 17.68 -6.97 4.81
CA GLU A 15 17.23 -6.13 3.69
C GLU A 15 15.71 -6.23 3.50
N ILE A 16 15.13 -7.43 3.65
CA ILE A 16 13.67 -7.61 3.64
C ILE A 16 13.02 -6.80 4.76
N GLN A 17 13.56 -6.85 5.98
CA GLN A 17 13.05 -6.10 7.12
C GLN A 17 13.20 -4.58 6.91
N LYS A 18 14.33 -4.12 6.35
CA LYS A 18 14.52 -2.70 6.00
C LYS A 18 13.50 -2.24 4.96
N ALA A 19 13.31 -3.00 3.90
CA ALA A 19 12.33 -2.69 2.85
C ALA A 19 10.90 -2.64 3.42
N ALA A 20 10.53 -3.62 4.25
CA ALA A 20 9.25 -3.64 4.95
C ALA A 20 9.06 -2.43 5.87
N THR A 21 10.10 -2.05 6.63
CA THR A 21 10.08 -0.87 7.50
C THR A 21 9.88 0.41 6.68
N ALA A 22 10.67 0.58 5.61
CA ALA A 22 10.58 1.73 4.73
C ALA A 22 9.19 1.83 4.09
N LEU A 23 8.64 0.72 3.59
CA LEU A 23 7.32 0.68 2.99
C LEU A 23 6.20 1.00 4.00
N GLY A 24 6.32 0.52 5.24
CA GLY A 24 5.41 0.89 6.32
C GLY A 24 5.40 2.39 6.62
N TYR A 25 6.58 3.03 6.67
CA TYR A 25 6.68 4.49 6.84
C TYR A 25 6.20 5.28 5.63
N VAL A 26 6.43 4.78 4.42
CA VAL A 26 5.87 5.35 3.18
C VAL A 26 4.35 5.36 3.26
N ALA A 27 3.74 4.23 3.63
CA ALA A 27 2.30 4.16 3.79
C ALA A 27 1.79 5.12 4.88
N HIS A 28 2.51 5.21 6.00
CA HIS A 28 2.14 6.14 7.08
C HIS A 28 2.18 7.60 6.61
N ALA A 29 3.21 7.98 5.84
CA ALA A 29 3.28 9.31 5.24
C ALA A 29 2.08 9.57 4.31
N VAL A 30 1.72 8.61 3.46
CA VAL A 30 0.53 8.70 2.58
C VAL A 30 -0.75 8.89 3.39
N SER A 31 -0.92 8.16 4.49
CA SER A 31 -2.06 8.31 5.41
C SER A 31 -2.12 9.71 6.04
N LEU A 32 -1.00 10.23 6.51
CA LEU A 32 -0.93 11.56 7.10
C LEU A 32 -1.19 12.67 6.07
N ILE A 33 -0.61 12.58 4.87
CA ILE A 33 -0.86 13.55 3.80
C ILE A 33 -2.35 13.57 3.43
N GLY A 34 -2.97 12.40 3.27
CA GLY A 34 -4.41 12.30 3.05
C GLY A 34 -5.22 13.00 4.14
N SER A 35 -4.85 12.79 5.41
CA SER A 35 -5.47 13.48 6.54
C SER A 35 -5.31 15.00 6.49
N TYR A 36 -4.11 15.50 6.16
CA TYR A 36 -3.85 16.94 6.09
C TYR A 36 -4.56 17.61 4.91
N LEU A 37 -4.62 16.94 3.77
CA LEU A 37 -5.36 17.39 2.59
C LEU A 37 -6.87 17.18 2.72
N LYS A 38 -7.34 16.56 3.81
CA LYS A 38 -8.74 16.17 4.05
C LYS A 38 -9.31 15.27 2.94
N VAL A 39 -8.45 14.39 2.39
CA VAL A 39 -8.80 13.39 1.39
C VAL A 39 -8.95 12.03 2.08
N PRO A 40 -10.18 11.48 2.21
CA PRO A 40 -10.36 10.15 2.80
C PRO A 40 -9.75 9.07 1.91
N LEU A 41 -8.87 8.23 2.47
CA LEU A 41 -8.22 7.16 1.70
C LEU A 41 -9.16 5.99 1.46
N ARG A 42 -9.09 5.41 0.25
CA ARG A 42 -9.90 4.25 -0.12
C ARG A 42 -9.40 2.98 0.57
N TYR A 43 -8.09 2.89 0.80
CA TYR A 43 -7.46 1.72 1.42
C TYR A 43 -6.74 2.09 2.73
N PRO A 44 -7.45 2.17 3.87
CA PRO A 44 -6.85 2.60 5.12
C PRO A 44 -5.66 1.74 5.56
N LEU A 45 -4.74 2.41 6.27
CA LEU A 45 -3.51 1.81 6.77
C LEU A 45 -3.66 1.37 8.23
N ARG A 46 -3.27 0.14 8.53
CA ARG A 46 -2.90 -0.33 9.87
C ARG A 46 -1.39 -0.26 10.03
N PHE A 47 -0.89 0.86 10.54
CA PHE A 47 0.55 1.09 10.71
C PHE A 47 1.09 0.29 11.90
N SER A 48 2.09 -0.57 11.64
CA SER A 48 2.83 -1.31 12.68
C SER A 48 4.32 -1.41 12.33
N GLY A 49 4.89 -0.33 11.77
CA GLY A 49 6.29 -0.31 11.33
C GLY A 49 6.56 -1.31 10.21
N SER A 50 7.47 -2.26 10.45
CA SER A 50 7.81 -3.33 9.49
C SER A 50 6.69 -4.34 9.24
N HIS A 51 5.65 -4.37 10.07
CA HIS A 51 4.50 -5.26 9.93
C HIS A 51 3.22 -4.47 9.65
N SER A 52 3.31 -3.46 8.79
CA SER A 52 2.15 -2.65 8.42
C SER A 52 1.24 -3.39 7.43
N TYR A 53 -0.05 -3.12 7.49
CA TYR A 53 -1.06 -3.72 6.60
C TYR A 53 -1.93 -2.65 5.97
N ILE A 54 -2.36 -2.88 4.73
CA ILE A 54 -3.35 -2.06 4.05
C ILE A 54 -4.67 -2.83 3.94
N ILE A 55 -5.79 -2.14 4.11
CA ILE A 55 -7.11 -2.76 4.22
C ILE A 55 -7.88 -2.54 2.92
N ASP A 56 -8.38 -3.64 2.34
CA ASP A 56 -9.38 -3.57 1.27
C ASP A 56 -10.77 -3.90 1.84
N TYR A 57 -11.73 -3.02 1.56
CA TYR A 57 -13.14 -3.19 1.90
C TYR A 57 -13.94 -3.87 0.81
N ALA A 58 -13.31 -4.28 -0.30
CA ALA A 58 -13.98 -5.07 -1.32
C ALA A 58 -14.63 -6.32 -0.68
N PRO A 59 -15.89 -6.62 -1.02
CA PRO A 59 -16.56 -7.80 -0.48
C PRO A 59 -15.77 -9.04 -0.85
N SER A 60 -15.36 -9.80 0.17
CA SER A 60 -14.74 -11.10 -0.02
C SER A 60 -15.77 -12.02 -0.66
N ILE A 61 -15.58 -12.40 -1.92
CA ILE A 61 -16.28 -13.55 -2.49
C ILE A 61 -15.57 -14.78 -1.94
N GLU A 62 -15.77 -15.07 -0.66
CA GLU A 62 -15.55 -16.43 -0.20
C GLU A 62 -16.63 -17.25 -0.92
N LEU A 63 -16.22 -18.14 -1.83
CA LEU A 63 -17.07 -19.25 -2.27
C LEU A 63 -17.26 -20.16 -1.04
N ASP A 64 -18.00 -19.68 -0.05
CA ASP A 64 -18.45 -20.51 1.04
C ASP A 64 -19.60 -21.33 0.48
N SER A 65 -19.29 -22.57 0.14
CA SER A 65 -20.24 -23.64 -0.12
C SER A 65 -20.93 -24.04 1.19
N SER A 66 -21.61 -23.08 1.83
CA SER A 66 -22.53 -23.35 2.94
C SER A 66 -23.41 -22.12 3.21
N ASP A 67 -24.68 -22.32 2.86
CA ASP A 67 -25.89 -21.69 3.37
C ASP A 67 -26.12 -20.18 3.21
N PHE A 68 -27.13 -19.92 2.37
CA PHE A 68 -28.03 -18.78 2.43
C PHE A 68 -28.44 -18.46 3.88
N SER A 69 -27.80 -17.45 4.47
CA SER A 69 -28.42 -16.68 5.55
C SER A 69 -28.45 -15.20 5.16
N VAL A 70 -29.63 -14.79 4.67
CA VAL A 70 -29.98 -13.38 4.46
C VAL A 70 -30.17 -12.75 5.84
N THR A 71 -29.07 -12.45 6.55
CA THR A 71 -29.02 -11.56 7.74
C THR A 71 -27.58 -11.41 8.26
N SER A 72 -26.67 -10.76 7.51
CA SER A 72 -25.50 -10.14 8.17
C SER A 72 -24.87 -9.02 7.33
N TYR A 73 -25.45 -7.84 7.43
CA TYR A 73 -24.85 -6.57 6.97
C TYR A 73 -23.70 -6.10 7.90
N ARG A 74 -23.06 -7.01 8.67
CA ARG A 74 -22.20 -6.63 9.81
C ARG A 74 -20.91 -7.43 9.99
N ASN A 75 -20.58 -8.36 9.11
CA ASN A 75 -19.27 -9.02 9.13
C ASN A 75 -18.69 -9.13 7.72
N THR A 76 -18.58 -8.01 7.01
CA THR A 76 -17.55 -7.92 5.96
C THR A 76 -16.21 -7.93 6.66
N LYS A 77 -15.60 -9.12 6.80
CA LYS A 77 -14.25 -9.25 7.33
C LYS A 77 -13.33 -8.50 6.37
N ASN A 78 -12.97 -7.26 6.72
CA ASN A 78 -12.11 -6.43 5.88
C ASN A 78 -10.79 -7.16 5.65
N MET A 79 -10.36 -7.27 4.39
CA MET A 79 -9.21 -8.07 4.04
C MET A 79 -7.94 -7.25 4.25
N GLU A 80 -7.08 -7.69 5.16
CA GLU A 80 -5.79 -7.05 5.43
C GLU A 80 -4.70 -7.65 4.55
N PHE A 81 -3.95 -6.80 3.84
CA PHE A 81 -2.85 -7.19 3.00
C PHE A 81 -1.51 -6.65 3.55
N PRO A 82 -0.49 -7.52 3.70
CA PRO A 82 0.76 -7.13 4.33
C PRO A 82 1.60 -6.23 3.40
N LEU A 83 2.15 -5.14 3.93
CA LEU A 83 3.16 -4.30 3.26
C LEU A 83 4.59 -4.81 3.51
N PHE A 84 4.73 -6.13 3.62
CA PHE A 84 5.98 -6.82 3.85
C PHE A 84 5.89 -8.22 3.26
N LEU A 85 7.04 -8.85 3.01
CA LEU A 85 7.08 -10.22 2.51
C LEU A 85 6.85 -11.19 3.68
N GLU A 86 5.75 -11.94 3.62
CA GLU A 86 5.43 -12.99 4.60
C GLU A 86 5.68 -14.37 3.96
N GLY A 87 6.83 -14.97 4.28
CA GLY A 87 7.22 -16.27 3.72
C GLY A 87 7.37 -16.25 2.20
N GLN A 88 6.64 -17.13 1.51
CA GLN A 88 6.69 -17.27 0.05
C GLN A 88 5.55 -16.52 -0.68
N ASP A 89 4.60 -15.92 0.07
CA ASP A 89 3.45 -15.23 -0.51
C ASP A 89 3.80 -13.79 -0.94
N THR A 90 4.48 -13.70 -2.07
CA THR A 90 4.83 -12.42 -2.71
C THR A 90 3.63 -11.74 -3.36
N THR A 91 2.55 -12.49 -3.63
CA THR A 91 1.37 -11.99 -4.35
C THR A 91 0.55 -11.05 -3.48
N ARG A 92 0.29 -11.41 -2.23
CA ARG A 92 -0.42 -10.55 -1.28
C ARG A 92 0.33 -9.24 -1.02
N ALA A 93 1.64 -9.32 -0.87
CA ALA A 93 2.49 -8.14 -0.67
C ALA A 93 2.52 -7.24 -1.92
N ALA A 94 2.63 -7.82 -3.11
CA ALA A 94 2.55 -7.06 -4.36
C ALA A 94 1.19 -6.36 -4.53
N TYR A 95 0.11 -7.03 -4.13
CA TYR A 95 -1.23 -6.44 -4.11
C TYR A 95 -1.34 -5.30 -3.10
N ALA A 96 -0.82 -5.45 -1.88
CA ALA A 96 -0.77 -4.37 -0.89
C ALA A 96 -0.05 -3.11 -1.42
N VAL A 97 1.09 -3.29 -2.09
CA VAL A 97 1.84 -2.20 -2.73
C VAL A 97 1.04 -1.54 -3.85
N PHE A 98 0.31 -2.33 -4.64
CA PHE A 98 -0.59 -1.81 -5.67
C PHE A 98 -1.71 -0.95 -5.07
N LEU A 99 -2.35 -1.40 -3.99
CA LEU A 99 -3.39 -0.65 -3.27
C LEU A 99 -2.83 0.66 -2.70
N LEU A 100 -1.64 0.63 -2.10
CA LEU A 100 -0.96 1.84 -1.62
C LEU A 100 -0.72 2.84 -2.76
N ASN A 101 -0.34 2.36 -3.94
CA ASN A 101 -0.20 3.23 -5.11
C ASN A 101 -1.55 3.81 -5.56
N LYS A 102 -2.66 3.10 -5.35
CA LYS A 102 -3.99 3.60 -5.68
C LYS A 102 -4.43 4.74 -4.76
N ASP A 103 -4.07 4.70 -3.49
CA ASP A 103 -4.27 5.86 -2.59
C ASP A 103 -3.40 7.06 -3.01
N LEU A 104 -2.15 6.83 -3.41
CA LEU A 104 -1.30 7.89 -3.96
C LEU A 104 -1.87 8.51 -5.24
N GLU A 105 -2.35 7.67 -6.16
CA GLU A 105 -3.01 8.11 -7.39
C GLU A 105 -4.25 8.93 -7.08
N GLN A 106 -5.04 8.54 -6.07
CA GLN A 106 -6.19 9.31 -5.61
C GLN A 106 -5.78 10.69 -5.09
N GLN A 107 -4.74 10.78 -4.25
CA GLN A 107 -4.27 12.06 -3.73
C GLN A 107 -3.68 12.97 -4.82
N LEU A 108 -2.91 12.41 -5.75
CA LEU A 108 -2.40 13.14 -6.91
C LEU A 108 -3.54 13.69 -7.77
N ASN A 109 -4.56 12.87 -8.06
CA ASN A 109 -5.72 13.31 -8.82
C ASN A 109 -6.50 14.41 -8.09
N PHE A 110 -6.60 14.35 -6.76
CA PHE A 110 -7.26 15.38 -5.94
C PHE A 110 -6.58 16.75 -6.08
N ILE A 111 -5.24 16.78 -6.16
CA ILE A 111 -4.47 18.02 -6.37
C ILE A 111 -4.24 18.37 -7.85
N GLY A 112 -4.91 17.65 -8.77
CA GLY A 112 -4.85 17.93 -10.21
C GLY A 112 -3.60 17.39 -10.94
N VAL A 113 -2.84 16.49 -10.32
CA VAL A 113 -1.63 15.88 -10.91
C VAL A 113 -1.91 14.45 -11.36
N LYS A 114 -1.39 14.04 -12.53
CA LYS A 114 -1.51 12.67 -13.01
C LYS A 114 -0.44 11.77 -12.39
N SER A 115 -0.84 10.58 -11.94
CA SER A 115 0.12 9.57 -11.49
C SER A 115 0.99 9.04 -12.63
N LEU A 116 2.19 8.57 -12.29
CA LEU A 116 3.11 7.88 -13.20
C LEU A 116 2.73 6.40 -13.40
N GLY A 117 1.61 5.95 -12.85
CA GLY A 117 1.09 4.59 -12.95
C GLY A 117 1.29 3.71 -11.69
N PRO A 118 0.77 2.47 -11.72
CA PRO A 118 0.55 1.62 -10.53
C PRO A 118 1.81 1.03 -9.88
N ARG A 119 2.95 1.03 -10.57
CA ARG A 119 4.21 0.42 -10.09
C ARG A 119 5.21 1.44 -9.54
N HIS A 120 4.81 2.71 -9.45
CA HIS A 120 5.71 3.84 -9.20
C HIS A 120 5.49 4.50 -7.84
N VAL A 121 5.29 3.73 -6.76
CA VAL A 121 4.94 4.24 -5.41
C VAL A 121 5.84 5.39 -4.96
N LEU A 122 7.16 5.20 -4.98
CA LEU A 122 8.10 6.23 -4.50
C LEU A 122 8.15 7.46 -5.42
N ALA A 123 8.04 7.27 -6.74
CA ALA A 123 8.04 8.39 -7.68
C ALA A 123 6.73 9.21 -7.57
N ASN A 124 5.59 8.53 -7.40
CA ASN A 124 4.30 9.15 -7.16
C ASN A 124 4.28 9.91 -5.82
N LEU A 125 4.83 9.32 -4.75
CA LEU A 125 4.97 10.01 -3.46
C LEU A 125 5.87 11.24 -3.58
N ARG A 126 7.01 11.14 -4.29
CA ARG A 126 7.89 12.28 -4.53
C ARG A 126 7.18 13.40 -5.28
N GLU A 127 6.41 13.06 -6.31
CA GLU A 127 5.65 14.03 -7.09
C GLU A 127 4.57 14.72 -6.26
N LEU A 128 3.86 13.94 -5.43
CA LEU A 128 2.88 14.44 -4.48
C LEU A 128 3.51 15.45 -3.51
N LEU A 129 4.59 15.06 -2.83
CA LEU A 129 5.32 15.92 -1.89
C LEU A 129 5.82 17.20 -2.57
N ARG A 130 6.44 17.08 -3.76
CA ARG A 130 6.91 18.23 -4.53
C ARG A 130 5.78 19.22 -4.80
N THR A 131 4.60 18.72 -5.15
CA THR A 131 3.47 19.57 -5.53
C THR A 131 2.87 20.26 -4.32
N ILE A 132 2.60 19.53 -3.23
CA ILE A 132 1.96 20.11 -2.03
C ILE A 132 2.89 21.04 -1.24
N GLN A 133 4.21 20.90 -1.41
CA GLN A 133 5.21 21.78 -0.81
C GLN A 133 5.59 22.96 -1.72
N ALA A 134 5.10 22.99 -2.97
CA ALA A 134 5.36 24.12 -3.86
C ALA A 134 4.63 25.36 -3.33
N PRO A 135 5.25 26.55 -3.39
CA PRO A 135 4.62 27.80 -2.91
C PRO A 135 3.24 28.03 -3.54
N ALA A 136 3.12 27.74 -4.83
CA ALA A 136 1.88 27.87 -5.58
C ALA A 136 0.70 27.02 -5.05
N TYR A 137 0.96 25.95 -4.30
CA TYR A 137 -0.08 25.13 -3.68
C TYR A 137 -0.35 25.53 -2.22
N VAL A 138 0.68 25.95 -1.49
CA VAL A 138 0.55 26.37 -0.08
C VAL A 138 -0.23 27.68 0.06
N ASP A 139 -0.14 28.55 -0.94
CA ASP A 139 -0.82 29.85 -0.97
C ASP A 139 -2.27 29.78 -1.51
N MET A 140 -2.79 28.58 -1.84
CA MET A 140 -4.19 28.34 -2.25
C MET A 140 -5.11 28.10 -1.06
#